data_AF-A0A4Y2F0X3-F1
#
_entry.id   AF-A0A4Y2F0X3-F1
#
_cell.length_a   1.000
_cell.length_b   1.000
_cell.length_c   1.000
_cell.angle_alpha   90.00
_cell.angle_beta   90.00
_cell.angle_gamma   90.00
#
_symmetry.space_group_name_H-M   'P 1'
#
loop_
_entity.id
_entity.type
_entity.pdbx_description
1 polymer ?
#
loop_
_entity_poly.entity_id
_entity_poly.type
_entity_poly.pdbx_seq_one_letter_code
_entity_poly.pdbx_strand_id
1 'polypeptide(L)'
;MEICSPFILARWNFSVDEDLHNSDHFPIILSLCNNNLTIPRQPPHFIYDRANWQAFKDLSELAPDIAHFGDIDAAVEAVSNCIIKATETSIPSSRD
;
A
#
# COMPACT_ATOMS: atom_id res chain seq x y z
N MET A 1 5.25 -6.65 -10.42
CA MET A 1 4.57 -7.11 -11.64
C MET A 1 3.09 -7.03 -11.38
N GLU A 2 2.40 -6.12 -12.04
CA GLU A 2 0.94 -5.98 -11.95
C GLU A 2 0.37 -6.56 -13.25
N ILE A 3 -0.52 -7.56 -13.17
CA ILE A 3 -1.02 -8.30 -14.34
C ILE A 3 -2.14 -7.52 -15.04
N CYS A 4 -2.92 -6.71 -14.32
CA CYS A 4 -3.86 -5.75 -14.89
C CYS A 4 -4.23 -4.66 -13.87
N SER A 5 -4.88 -3.58 -14.33
CA SER A 5 -5.37 -2.53 -13.42
C SER A 5 -6.51 -3.04 -12.53
N PRO A 6 -6.73 -2.45 -11.33
CA PRO A 6 -7.81 -2.84 -10.43
C PRO A 6 -9.20 -2.83 -11.08
N PHE A 7 -9.42 -1.94 -12.06
CA PHE A 7 -10.65 -1.87 -12.85
C PHE A 7 -10.84 -3.11 -13.73
N ILE A 8 -9.78 -3.56 -14.40
CA ILE A 8 -9.83 -4.76 -15.22
C ILE A 8 -10.01 -5.97 -14.29
N LEU A 9 -9.28 -6.04 -13.18
CA LEU A 9 -9.36 -7.16 -12.24
C LEU A 9 -10.76 -7.36 -11.67
N ALA A 10 -11.41 -6.26 -11.25
CA ALA A 10 -12.77 -6.31 -10.71
C ALA A 10 -13.83 -6.78 -11.73
N ARG A 11 -13.50 -6.74 -13.02
CA ARG A 11 -14.41 -7.05 -14.12
C ARG A 11 -14.38 -8.52 -14.52
N TRP A 12 -13.41 -9.29 -14.02
CA TRP A 12 -13.26 -10.71 -14.33
C TRP A 12 -13.39 -11.57 -13.07
N ASN A 13 -14.18 -12.64 -13.18
CA ASN A 13 -14.12 -13.76 -12.25
C ASN A 13 -13.09 -14.77 -12.76
N PHE A 14 -12.27 -15.27 -11.84
CA PHE A 14 -11.22 -16.24 -12.12
C PHE A 14 -11.63 -17.58 -11.54
N SER A 15 -11.58 -18.62 -12.36
CA SER A 15 -11.71 -20.01 -11.90
C SER A 15 -10.64 -20.86 -12.56
N VAL A 16 -10.36 -22.01 -11.96
CA VAL A 16 -9.47 -23.00 -12.53
C VAL A 16 -10.35 -24.08 -13.15
N ASP A 17 -10.04 -24.51 -14.37
CA ASP A 17 -10.67 -25.68 -14.96
C ASP A 17 -10.06 -26.94 -14.32
N GLU A 18 -10.91 -27.93 -14.02
CA GLU A 18 -10.49 -29.19 -13.40
C GLU A 18 -9.86 -30.15 -14.43
N ASP A 19 -10.06 -29.90 -15.73
CA ASP A 19 -9.40 -30.64 -16.80
C ASP A 19 -8.06 -29.99 -17.19
N LEU A 20 -7.02 -30.82 -17.32
CA LEU A 20 -5.67 -30.43 -17.75
C LEU A 20 -5.56 -30.28 -19.27
N HIS A 21 -6.49 -30.83 -20.05
CA HIS A 21 -6.47 -30.78 -21.53
C HIS A 21 -5.14 -31.27 -22.14
N ASN A 22 -4.53 -32.30 -21.54
CA ASN A 22 -3.20 -32.85 -21.89
C ASN A 22 -2.01 -31.89 -21.70
N SER A 23 -2.21 -30.79 -20.97
CA SER A 23 -1.15 -29.94 -20.44
C SER A 23 -0.68 -30.46 -19.08
N ASP A 24 0.48 -29.99 -18.60
CA ASP A 24 0.96 -30.18 -17.23
C ASP A 24 0.46 -29.08 -16.27
N HIS A 25 -0.30 -28.11 -16.79
CA HIS A 25 -0.87 -26.99 -16.05
C HIS A 25 -2.38 -26.86 -16.26
N PHE A 26 -3.13 -26.59 -15.17
CA PHE A 26 -4.56 -26.32 -15.25
C PHE A 26 -4.85 -24.96 -15.91
N PRO A 27 -5.84 -24.87 -16.81
CA PRO A 27 -6.27 -23.60 -17.39
C PRO A 27 -6.86 -22.67 -16.34
N ILE A 28 -6.57 -21.37 -16.47
CA ILE A 28 -7.31 -20.32 -15.77
C ILE A 28 -8.42 -19.82 -16.70
N ILE A 29 -9.67 -19.91 -16.27
CA ILE A 29 -10.85 -19.44 -16.97
C ILE A 29 -11.23 -18.05 -16.48
N LEU A 30 -11.48 -17.15 -17.43
CA LEU A 30 -11.90 -15.77 -17.18
C LEU A 30 -13.36 -15.60 -17.60
N SER A 31 -14.23 -15.23 -16.66
CA SER A 31 -15.63 -14.90 -16.94
C SER A 31 -15.92 -13.43 -16.66
N LEU A 32 -16.67 -12.76 -17.54
CA LEU A 32 -17.01 -11.35 -17.36
C LEU A 32 -18.08 -11.18 -16.27
N CYS A 33 -17.81 -10.35 -15.26
CA CYS A 33 -18.81 -9.94 -14.28
C CYS A 33 -19.66 -8.79 -14.82
N ASN A 34 -20.98 -9.01 -15.00
CA ASN A 34 -21.92 -7.99 -15.48
C ASN A 34 -22.52 -7.11 -14.37
N ASN A 35 -22.00 -7.24 -13.15
CA ASN A 35 -22.51 -6.61 -11.94
C ASN A 35 -22.03 -5.15 -11.89
N ASN A 36 -22.74 -4.26 -11.19
CA ASN A 36 -22.24 -2.92 -10.90
C ASN A 36 -20.89 -3.04 -10.18
N LEU A 37 -19.81 -2.64 -10.85
CA LEU A 37 -18.45 -2.78 -10.33
C LEU A 37 -18.26 -1.79 -9.18
N THR A 38 -18.21 -2.30 -7.95
CA THR A 38 -17.62 -1.55 -6.84
C THR A 38 -16.12 -1.65 -7.00
N ILE A 39 -15.52 -0.69 -7.70
CA ILE A 39 -14.05 -0.59 -7.77
C ILE A 39 -13.57 -0.35 -6.34
N PRO A 40 -12.75 -1.25 -5.76
CA PRO A 40 -12.16 -1.00 -4.46
C PRO A 40 -11.41 0.32 -4.55
N ARG A 41 -11.69 1.26 -3.63
CA ARG A 41 -10.88 2.48 -3.54
C ARG A 41 -9.45 2.03 -3.28
N GLN A 42 -8.55 2.34 -4.21
CA GLN A 42 -7.14 2.07 -3.99
C GLN A 42 -6.72 2.84 -2.73
N PRO A 43 -6.01 2.19 -1.79
CA PRO A 43 -5.44 2.91 -0.67
C PRO A 43 -4.56 4.05 -1.21
N PRO A 44 -4.60 5.23 -0.57
CA PRO A 44 -3.74 6.33 -0.97
C PRO A 44 -2.28 5.86 -1.01
N HIS A 45 -1.58 6.22 -2.08
CA HIS A 45 -0.15 5.97 -2.19
C HIS A 45 0.59 7.30 -2.05
N PHE A 46 1.72 7.28 -1.34
CA PHE A 46 2.62 8.41 -1.24
C PHE A 46 3.32 8.67 -2.57
N ILE A 47 3.39 9.94 -2.98
CA ILE A 47 4.02 10.38 -4.23
C ILE A 47 5.43 10.91 -3.88
N TYR A 48 6.40 10.01 -3.81
CA TYR A 48 7.77 10.33 -3.37
C TYR A 48 8.48 11.38 -4.23
N ASP A 49 8.14 11.46 -5.52
CA ASP A 49 8.69 12.49 -6.43
C ASP A 49 8.27 13.92 -6.04
N ARG A 50 7.20 14.06 -5.24
CA ARG A 50 6.69 15.34 -4.73
C ARG A 50 7.02 15.55 -3.26
N ALA A 51 7.78 14.64 -2.64
CA ALA A 51 8.14 14.75 -1.24
C ALA A 51 9.03 15.98 -0.98
N ASN A 52 8.69 16.74 0.06
CA ASN A 52 9.60 17.72 0.63
C ASN A 52 10.55 17.01 1.60
N TRP A 53 11.62 16.42 1.06
CA TRP A 53 12.59 15.66 1.84
C TRP A 53 13.30 16.47 2.92
N GLN A 54 13.46 17.78 2.72
CA GLN A 54 14.03 18.65 3.74
C GLN A 54 13.08 18.76 4.94
N ALA A 55 11.80 19.02 4.70
CA ALA A 55 10.79 19.05 5.76
C ALA A 55 10.63 17.68 6.44
N PHE A 56 10.67 16.57 5.67
CA PHE A 56 10.67 15.23 6.25
C PHE A 56 11.82 15.06 7.23
N LYS A 57 13.04 15.41 6.81
CA LYS A 57 14.25 15.30 7.62
C LYS A 57 14.11 16.09 8.92
N ASP A 58 13.73 17.36 8.82
CA ASP A 58 13.59 18.26 9.97
C ASP A 58 12.50 17.78 10.94
N LEU A 59 11.39 17.22 10.42
CA LEU A 59 10.28 16.70 11.23
C LEU A 59 10.54 15.31 11.82
N SER A 60 11.41 14.52 11.17
CA SER A 60 11.80 13.18 11.62
C SER A 60 12.95 13.19 12.63
N GLU A 61 13.52 14.37 12.91
CA GLU A 61 14.61 14.51 13.87
C GLU A 61 14.08 14.22 15.27
N LEU A 62 14.53 13.08 15.81
CA LEU A 62 14.16 12.62 17.13
C LEU A 62 14.87 13.45 18.18
N ALA A 63 14.12 13.90 19.17
CA ALA A 63 14.71 14.56 20.32
C ALA A 63 15.65 13.57 21.07
N PRO A 64 16.80 14.04 21.58
CA PRO A 64 17.82 13.16 22.20
C PRO A 64 17.31 12.40 23.43
N ASP A 65 16.23 12.89 24.04
CA ASP A 65 15.55 12.33 25.20
C ASP A 65 14.69 11.08 24.88
N ILE A 66 14.47 10.76 23.60
CA ILE A 66 13.77 9.53 23.19
C ILE A 66 14.58 8.27 23.58
N ALA A 67 15.90 8.39 23.78
CA ALA A 67 16.72 7.32 24.35
C ALA A 67 16.60 7.18 25.89
N HIS A 68 15.93 8.13 26.56
CA HIS A 68 15.72 8.12 28.01
C HIS A 68 14.37 7.51 28.44
N PHE A 69 13.57 6.99 27.51
CA PHE A 69 12.41 6.19 27.89
C PHE A 69 12.91 4.94 28.62
N GLY A 70 12.54 4.80 29.91
CA GLY A 70 12.81 3.60 30.70
C GLY A 70 12.01 2.38 30.25
N ASP A 71 11.22 2.52 29.18
CA ASP A 71 10.37 1.53 28.58
C ASP A 71 10.60 1.49 27.06
N ILE A 72 10.91 0.30 26.55
CA ILE A 72 11.22 0.06 25.14
C ILE A 72 9.96 0.28 24.29
N ASP A 73 8.78 -0.11 24.79
CA ASP A 73 7.54 0.02 24.02
C ASP A 73 7.20 1.50 23.79
N ALA A 74 7.36 2.33 24.84
CA ALA A 74 7.21 3.78 24.73
C ALA A 74 8.21 4.42 23.74
N ALA A 75 9.45 3.94 23.72
CA ALA A 75 10.44 4.42 22.76
C ALA A 75 10.07 4.06 21.32
N VAL A 76 9.62 2.83 21.08
CA VAL A 76 9.19 2.35 19.76
C VAL A 76 7.97 3.14 19.28
N GLU A 77 7.01 3.40 20.16
CA GLU A 77 5.84 4.22 19.84
C GLU A 77 6.24 5.65 19.47
N ALA A 78 7.12 6.28 20.25
CA ALA A 78 7.59 7.64 19.99
C ALA A 78 8.28 7.78 18.62
N VAL A 79 9.18 6.83 18.29
CA VAL A 79 9.86 6.79 16.99
C VAL A 79 8.86 6.58 15.86
N SER A 80 7.95 5.61 16.00
CA SER A 80 6.95 5.31 14.97
C SER A 80 6.04 6.52 14.70
N ASN A 81 5.56 7.16 15.76
CA ASN A 81 4.70 8.35 15.66
C ASN A 81 5.43 9.54 15.02
N CYS A 82 6.72 9.72 15.30
CA CYS A 82 7.53 10.75 14.67
C CYS A 82 7.64 10.55 13.15
N ILE A 83 7.97 9.32 12.72
CA ILE A 83 8.09 8.97 11.30
C ILE A 83 6.76 9.15 10.57
N ILE A 84 5.65 8.67 11.16
CA ILE A 84 4.31 8.80 10.57
C ILE A 84 3.96 10.29 10.37
N LYS A 85 4.10 11.12 11.41
CA LYS A 85 3.79 12.55 11.33
C LYS A 85 4.66 13.29 10.32
N ALA A 86 5.96 13.00 10.29
CA ALA A 86 6.87 13.57 9.30
C ALA A 86 6.42 13.20 7.88
N THR A 87 6.05 11.94 7.66
CA THR A 87 5.55 11.43 6.37
C THR A 87 4.28 12.15 5.94
N GLU A 88 3.25 12.17 6.79
CA GLU A 88 1.94 12.78 6.49
C GLU A 88 2.03 14.27 6.19
N THR A 89 3.00 14.97 6.78
CA THR A 89 3.18 16.42 6.59
C THR A 89 3.98 16.75 5.33
N SER A 90 4.92 15.89 4.93
CA SER A 90 5.94 16.23 3.93
C SER A 90 5.84 15.46 2.62
N ILE A 91 5.08 14.35 2.58
CA ILE A 91 4.94 13.50 1.39
C ILE A 91 3.46 13.49 0.97
N PRO A 92 3.12 14.15 -0.14
CA PRO A 92 1.75 14.17 -0.65
C PRO A 92 1.27 12.75 -0.99
N SER A 93 0.01 12.46 -0.68
CA SER A 93 -0.62 11.21 -1.07
C SER A 93 -1.53 11.40 -2.28
N SER A 94 -1.85 10.32 -2.99
CA SER A 94 -2.78 10.35 -4.12
C SER A 94 -4.23 10.75 -3.76
N ARG A 95 -4.51 11.06 -2.49
CA ARG A 95 -5.77 11.59 -1.99
C ARG A 95 -5.79 13.11 -1.82
N ASP A 96 -4.62 13.77 -1.86
CA ASP A 96 -4.45 15.21 -1.60
C ASP A 96 -4.48 16.06 -2.88
#